data_AF-A0A9D4PCY9-F1
#
_entry.id   AF-A0A9D4PCY9-F1
#
_cell.length_a   1.000
_cell.length_b   1.000
_cell.length_c   1.000
_cell.angle_alpha   90.00
_cell.angle_beta   90.00
_cell.angle_gamma   90.00
#
_symmetry.space_group_name_H-M   'P 1'
#
loop_
_entity.id
_entity.type
_entity.pdbx_description
1 polymer ?
#
loop_
_entity_poly.entity_id
_entity_poly.type
_entity_poly.pdbx_seq_one_letter_code
_entity_poly.pdbx_strand_id
1 'polypeptide(L)'
;MSPRSTSSYCRRHDLGLLTRTSWTDARTAVRQIEKGRASGGRWSLLLRGQLQGQLVQLGRFIDRNAGKVLFVGLLVLATFCVGLKSAHLETDVHNLWVQRGGRLEREQAYVRSTLGEGAGTSSQLMIQTAPPGGDLLRRPEALLSHLDALSRATQVTVDMYELTWRLKDLCYAPSFPTFDESYVDDMLEKLLPCIIVTPLDCFWEGSKLLGPEIPAHIPILGFGVQWTDLNPQRLVGEIQKVATFGGSFPFDTIQDFMRRAGITSAYQEKPCLDPSDPRCPETAPNKRSGRAPDIGAQLTGGCYGFATKYMHWPEDLIVGGVQKNRSGHIVRAEALQSVVQLMAERDMYHYWKGHYRMAHLDWTMDKARSILEAWQRKFAEEILREDASFEYRNTTRRPIGDLHVFTATSLADVMKDFSQVSPVRVALGCLLMLWAAAARDNPWGSAILGTVGVLLAVAAVGAGLGLCALLGLPFNAATTQVLPSLALGLALDTLFLLDQAYRQGA
;
A
#
# COMPACT_ATOMS: atom_id res chain seq x y z
N MET A 1 8.18 -66.07 -14.28
CA MET A 1 9.01 -66.72 -15.32
C MET A 1 8.87 -65.94 -16.62
N SER A 2 9.84 -65.09 -16.93
CA SER A 2 10.24 -64.66 -18.29
C SER A 2 11.46 -63.75 -18.15
N PRO A 3 12.67 -64.22 -18.50
CA PRO A 3 13.89 -63.42 -18.49
C PRO A 3 14.04 -62.76 -19.87
N ARG A 4 13.27 -61.69 -20.14
CA ARG A 4 13.43 -60.93 -21.40
C ARG A 4 14.15 -59.58 -21.22
N SER A 5 14.28 -59.04 -19.99
CA SER A 5 14.90 -57.72 -19.77
C SER A 5 16.44 -57.71 -19.77
N THR A 6 17.09 -58.82 -19.40
CA THR A 6 18.56 -58.88 -19.29
C THR A 6 19.29 -58.82 -20.64
N SER A 7 18.67 -59.32 -21.72
CA SER A 7 19.25 -59.32 -23.07
C SER A 7 19.28 -57.93 -23.72
N SER A 8 18.24 -57.12 -23.51
CA SER A 8 18.20 -55.74 -24.01
C SER A 8 19.13 -54.80 -23.23
N TYR A 9 19.27 -55.02 -21.91
CA TYR A 9 20.15 -54.24 -21.03
C TYR A 9 21.63 -54.37 -21.40
N CYS A 10 22.15 -55.61 -21.52
CA CYS A 10 23.53 -55.85 -21.97
C CYS A 10 23.80 -55.20 -23.34
N ARG A 11 22.87 -55.38 -24.30
CA ARG A 11 23.05 -54.89 -25.66
C ARG A 11 23.08 -53.34 -25.76
N ARG A 12 22.36 -52.61 -24.91
CA ARG A 12 22.41 -51.14 -24.84
C ARG A 12 23.61 -50.60 -24.08
N HIS A 13 23.98 -51.24 -22.97
CA HIS A 13 25.17 -50.91 -22.20
C HIS A 13 26.44 -51.03 -23.06
N ASP A 14 26.52 -52.09 -23.87
CA ASP A 14 27.60 -52.30 -24.84
C ASP A 14 27.62 -51.23 -25.95
N LEU A 15 26.45 -50.79 -26.43
CA LEU A 15 26.33 -49.72 -27.43
C LEU A 15 26.74 -48.33 -26.88
N GLY A 16 26.42 -48.06 -25.62
CA GLY A 16 26.80 -46.83 -24.91
C GLY A 16 28.30 -46.76 -24.63
N LEU A 17 28.94 -47.91 -24.37
CA LEU A 17 30.40 -48.02 -24.32
C LEU A 17 31.04 -47.84 -25.69
N LEU A 18 30.38 -48.18 -26.80
CA LEU A 18 30.95 -47.98 -28.15
C LEU A 18 30.82 -46.53 -28.64
N THR A 19 29.74 -45.84 -28.30
CA THR A 19 29.42 -44.50 -28.83
C THR A 19 29.83 -43.35 -27.90
N ARG A 20 29.82 -43.56 -26.57
CA ARG A 20 30.10 -42.53 -25.56
C ARG A 20 30.85 -43.08 -24.34
N THR A 21 31.98 -43.76 -24.58
CA THR A 21 32.86 -44.35 -23.54
C THR A 21 33.09 -43.45 -22.32
N SER A 22 33.44 -42.18 -22.53
CA SER A 22 33.79 -41.24 -21.46
C SER A 22 32.60 -40.77 -20.60
N TRP A 23 31.37 -41.03 -21.05
CA TRP A 23 30.13 -40.68 -20.35
C TRP A 23 29.58 -41.89 -19.57
N THR A 24 29.63 -43.08 -20.17
CA THR A 24 29.11 -44.33 -19.58
C THR A 24 30.06 -44.94 -18.55
N ASP A 25 31.35 -45.06 -18.86
CA ASP A 25 32.38 -45.52 -17.91
C ASP A 25 33.74 -44.89 -18.21
N ALA A 26 34.07 -43.84 -17.48
CA ALA A 26 35.31 -43.10 -17.66
C ALA A 26 36.56 -43.94 -17.32
N ARG A 27 36.45 -44.96 -16.46
CA ARG A 27 37.59 -45.84 -16.11
C ARG A 27 37.97 -46.74 -17.28
N THR A 28 36.98 -47.25 -17.98
CA THR A 28 37.20 -48.01 -19.22
C THR A 28 37.83 -47.12 -20.30
N ALA A 29 37.41 -45.85 -20.41
CA ALA A 29 38.03 -44.89 -21.32
C ALA A 29 39.53 -44.63 -21.01
N VAL A 30 39.89 -44.41 -19.73
CA VAL A 30 41.29 -44.27 -19.30
C VAL A 30 42.11 -45.51 -19.65
N ARG A 31 41.56 -46.71 -19.41
CA ARG A 31 42.24 -47.98 -19.71
C ARG A 31 42.48 -48.18 -21.21
N GLN A 32 41.60 -47.65 -22.08
CA GLN A 32 41.82 -47.69 -23.54
C GLN A 32 42.88 -46.67 -24.00
N ILE A 33 42.99 -45.53 -23.31
CA ILE A 33 44.08 -44.56 -23.53
C ILE A 33 45.43 -45.13 -23.10
N GLU A 34 45.49 -45.83 -21.97
CA GLU A 34 46.70 -46.53 -21.50
C GLU A 34 47.15 -47.64 -22.44
N LYS A 35 46.18 -48.34 -23.08
CA LYS A 35 46.44 -49.36 -24.11
C LYS A 35 46.82 -48.77 -25.48
N GLY A 36 46.89 -47.45 -25.62
CA GLY A 36 47.22 -46.78 -26.88
C GLY A 36 46.14 -46.86 -27.96
N ARG A 37 44.91 -47.25 -27.61
CA ARG A 37 43.80 -47.42 -28.56
C ARG A 37 42.94 -46.17 -28.74
N ALA A 38 43.14 -45.16 -27.89
CA ALA A 38 42.44 -43.88 -27.92
C ALA A 38 43.34 -42.75 -27.40
N SER A 39 43.03 -41.49 -27.73
CA SER A 39 43.73 -40.29 -27.27
C SER A 39 42.74 -39.33 -26.58
N GLY A 40 43.21 -38.57 -25.58
CA GLY A 40 42.35 -37.65 -24.82
C GLY A 40 42.98 -37.16 -23.52
N GLY A 41 42.30 -36.24 -22.84
CA GLY A 41 42.75 -35.67 -21.56
C GLY A 41 42.64 -36.70 -20.41
N ARG A 42 43.79 -37.10 -19.85
CA ARG A 42 43.85 -38.14 -18.80
C ARG A 42 43.27 -37.68 -17.46
N TRP A 43 43.64 -36.47 -17.03
CA TRP A 43 43.25 -35.94 -15.72
C TRP A 43 41.74 -35.73 -15.56
N SER A 44 41.07 -35.23 -16.59
CA SER A 44 39.61 -35.03 -16.56
C SER A 44 38.85 -36.35 -16.50
N LEU A 45 39.33 -37.39 -17.20
CA LEU A 45 38.72 -38.72 -17.18
C LEU A 45 38.99 -39.47 -15.87
N LEU A 46 40.18 -39.31 -15.28
CA LEU A 46 40.50 -39.86 -13.97
C LEU A 46 39.62 -39.25 -12.88
N LEU A 47 39.47 -37.93 -12.85
CA LEU A 47 38.59 -37.24 -11.91
C LEU A 47 37.13 -37.69 -12.07
N ARG A 48 36.64 -37.77 -13.32
CA ARG A 48 35.31 -38.29 -13.62
C ARG A 48 35.13 -39.74 -13.16
N GLY A 49 36.13 -40.60 -13.39
CA GLY A 49 36.11 -42.00 -12.97
C GLY A 49 36.14 -42.20 -11.44
N GLN A 50 36.71 -41.26 -10.70
CA GLN A 50 36.63 -41.23 -9.24
C GLN A 50 35.22 -40.81 -8.77
N LEU A 51 34.67 -39.72 -9.32
CA LEU A 51 33.32 -39.25 -9.01
C LEU A 51 32.25 -40.29 -9.36
N GLN A 52 32.32 -40.91 -10.55
CA GLN A 52 31.45 -42.01 -10.94
C GLN A 52 31.57 -43.19 -9.97
N GLY A 53 32.79 -43.50 -9.52
CA GLY A 53 33.02 -44.54 -8.51
C GLY A 53 32.31 -44.27 -7.18
N GLN A 54 32.38 -43.04 -6.68
CA GLN A 54 31.69 -42.63 -5.45
C GLN A 54 30.17 -42.63 -5.62
N LEU A 55 29.65 -42.12 -6.75
CA LEU A 55 28.21 -42.13 -7.05
C LEU A 55 27.66 -43.55 -7.19
N VAL A 56 28.41 -44.48 -7.77
CA VAL A 56 28.03 -45.90 -7.85
C VAL A 56 28.04 -46.55 -6.46
N GLN A 57 29.01 -46.22 -5.60
CA GLN A 57 29.01 -46.69 -4.21
C GLN A 57 27.79 -46.18 -3.44
N LEU A 58 27.45 -44.89 -3.60
CA LEU A 58 26.25 -44.29 -3.03
C LEU A 58 24.98 -44.98 -3.56
N GLY A 59 24.91 -45.22 -4.87
CA GLY A 59 23.79 -45.93 -5.50
C GLY A 59 23.61 -47.35 -4.95
N ARG A 60 24.69 -48.12 -4.80
CA ARG A 60 24.66 -49.45 -4.18
C ARG A 60 24.24 -49.41 -2.70
N PHE A 61 24.63 -48.37 -1.97
CA PHE A 61 24.20 -48.17 -0.59
C PHE A 61 22.70 -47.88 -0.50
N ILE A 62 22.18 -47.03 -1.40
CA ILE A 62 20.75 -46.71 -1.49
C ILE A 62 19.96 -47.95 -1.89
N ASP A 63 20.39 -48.71 -2.90
CA ASP A 63 19.73 -49.94 -3.36
C ASP A 63 19.61 -50.97 -2.23
N ARG A 64 20.68 -51.15 -1.44
CA ARG A 64 20.71 -52.10 -0.31
C ARG A 64 19.83 -51.67 0.87
N ASN A 65 19.57 -50.37 1.04
CA ASN A 65 18.85 -49.79 2.18
C ASN A 65 17.66 -48.91 1.76
N ALA A 66 17.03 -49.17 0.61
CA ALA A 66 16.12 -48.24 -0.05
C ALA A 66 14.98 -47.74 0.86
N GLY A 67 14.32 -48.64 1.59
CA GLY A 67 13.23 -48.28 2.49
C GLY A 67 13.65 -47.42 3.68
N LYS A 68 14.84 -47.69 4.27
CA LYS A 68 15.35 -46.92 5.42
C LYS A 68 15.74 -45.50 5.00
N VAL A 69 16.43 -45.37 3.87
CA VAL A 69 16.86 -44.07 3.34
C VAL A 69 15.65 -43.21 2.98
N LEU A 70 14.66 -43.79 2.29
CA LEU A 70 13.42 -43.08 1.93
C LEU A 70 12.65 -42.62 3.18
N PHE A 71 12.48 -43.50 4.17
CA PHE A 71 11.76 -43.17 5.40
C PHE A 71 12.44 -42.04 6.18
N VAL A 72 13.75 -42.13 6.39
CA VAL A 72 14.52 -41.08 7.08
C VAL A 72 14.47 -39.77 6.30
N GLY A 73 14.61 -39.81 4.97
CA GLY A 73 14.51 -38.62 4.12
C GLY A 73 13.14 -37.93 4.21
N LEU A 74 12.04 -38.70 4.13
CA LEU A 74 10.69 -38.17 4.27
C LEU A 74 10.44 -37.59 5.66
N LEU A 75 10.98 -38.21 6.72
CA LEU A 75 10.86 -37.70 8.09
C LEU A 75 11.58 -36.35 8.22
N VAL A 76 12.80 -36.23 7.70
CA VAL A 76 13.55 -34.96 7.69
C VAL A 76 12.78 -33.88 6.92
N LEU A 77 12.28 -34.18 5.72
CA LEU A 77 11.47 -33.23 4.95
C LEU A 77 10.22 -32.80 5.72
N ALA A 78 9.49 -33.74 6.34
CA ALA A 78 8.30 -33.43 7.13
C ALA A 78 8.62 -32.52 8.33
N THR A 79 9.73 -32.77 9.04
CA THR A 79 10.14 -31.92 10.17
C THR A 79 10.40 -30.48 9.75
N PHE A 80 11.10 -30.26 8.63
CA PHE A 80 11.34 -28.91 8.12
C PHE A 80 10.07 -28.26 7.56
N CYS A 81 9.17 -29.02 6.94
CA CYS A 81 7.86 -28.49 6.52
C CYS A 81 7.05 -27.94 7.71
N VAL A 82 7.13 -28.56 8.90
CA VAL A 82 6.48 -28.03 10.11
C VAL A 82 7.06 -26.66 10.51
N GLY A 83 8.33 -26.39 10.20
CA GLY A 83 8.98 -25.10 10.39
C GLY A 83 8.29 -23.93 9.71
N LEU A 84 7.48 -24.20 8.67
CA LEU A 84 6.69 -23.18 7.97
C LEU A 84 5.66 -22.49 8.87
N LYS A 85 5.27 -23.11 10.00
CA LYS A 85 4.41 -22.46 11.01
C LYS A 85 5.06 -21.22 11.65
N SER A 86 6.39 -21.13 11.63
CA SER A 86 7.15 -20.00 12.17
C SER A 86 7.37 -18.89 11.14
N ALA A 87 6.79 -19.01 9.94
CA ALA A 87 6.96 -18.02 8.88
C ALA A 87 6.30 -16.69 9.28
N HIS A 88 7.12 -15.64 9.35
CA HIS A 88 6.65 -14.26 9.53
C HIS A 88 6.53 -13.58 8.17
N LEU A 89 5.37 -13.00 7.89
CA LEU A 89 5.13 -12.25 6.66
C LEU A 89 5.42 -10.77 6.92
N GLU A 90 6.42 -10.23 6.23
CA GLU A 90 6.72 -8.81 6.29
C GLU A 90 5.86 -8.08 5.25
N THR A 91 4.96 -7.20 5.72
CA THR A 91 4.09 -6.39 4.87
C THR A 91 4.46 -4.92 4.86
N ASP A 92 5.39 -4.48 5.71
CA ASP A 92 5.84 -3.09 5.75
C ASP A 92 6.76 -2.79 4.55
N VAL A 93 6.31 -1.86 3.71
CA VAL A 93 7.03 -1.40 2.52
C VAL A 93 8.41 -0.84 2.91
N HIS A 94 8.53 -0.14 4.03
CA HIS A 94 9.81 0.46 4.43
C HIS A 94 10.85 -0.63 4.71
N ASN A 95 10.48 -1.67 5.46
CA ASN A 95 11.40 -2.75 5.80
C ASN A 95 11.76 -3.64 4.60
N LEU A 96 10.87 -3.71 3.60
CA LEU A 96 11.09 -4.51 2.38
C LEU A 96 12.02 -3.83 1.37
N TRP A 97 11.93 -2.51 1.23
CA TRP A 97 12.62 -1.76 0.16
C TRP A 97 13.87 -1.02 0.65
N VAL A 98 13.98 -0.72 1.94
CA VAL A 98 15.16 -0.04 2.50
C VAL A 98 16.30 -1.05 2.67
N GLN A 99 17.47 -0.69 2.15
CA GLN A 99 18.68 -1.50 2.30
C GLN A 99 19.15 -1.56 3.76
N ARG A 100 19.30 -2.78 4.29
CA ARG A 100 19.91 -3.02 5.61
C ARG A 100 21.40 -2.63 5.64
N GLY A 101 21.83 -1.98 6.71
CA GLY A 101 23.17 -1.45 6.94
C GLY A 101 23.47 -0.13 6.21
N GLY A 102 22.51 0.38 5.43
CA GLY A 102 22.65 1.59 4.61
C GLY A 102 22.59 2.88 5.42
N ARG A 103 22.85 4.01 4.75
CA ARG A 103 22.70 5.36 5.33
C ARG A 103 21.24 5.65 5.70
N LEU A 104 20.31 5.30 4.81
CA LEU A 104 18.88 5.57 4.99
C LEU A 104 18.30 4.90 6.23
N GLU A 105 18.71 3.66 6.54
CA GLU A 105 18.28 2.97 7.76
C GLU A 105 18.75 3.70 9.03
N ARG A 106 19.98 4.24 9.04
CA ARG A 106 20.49 5.01 10.18
C ARG A 106 19.74 6.33 10.36
N GLU A 107 19.43 7.00 9.25
CA GLU A 107 18.62 8.22 9.27
C GLU A 107 17.20 7.95 9.77
N GLN A 108 16.56 6.87 9.29
CA GLN A 108 15.25 6.44 9.79
C GLN A 108 15.29 6.05 11.27
N ALA A 109 16.32 5.32 11.71
CA ALA A 109 16.49 4.96 13.11
C ALA A 109 16.69 6.21 13.99
N TYR A 110 17.46 7.19 13.52
CA TYR A 110 17.61 8.47 14.21
C TYR A 110 16.27 9.19 14.33
N VAL A 111 15.50 9.29 13.24
CA VAL A 111 14.17 9.89 13.22
C VAL A 111 13.22 9.16 14.18
N ARG A 112 13.16 7.82 14.16
CA ARG A 112 12.34 7.02 15.08
C ARG A 112 12.76 7.20 16.54
N SER A 113 14.05 7.33 16.84
CA SER A 113 14.54 7.53 18.21
C SER A 113 14.27 8.94 18.74
N THR A 114 14.32 9.95 17.87
CA THR A 114 14.21 11.37 18.24
C THR A 114 12.76 11.83 18.21
N LEU A 115 12.09 11.58 17.08
CA LEU A 115 10.69 11.92 16.90
C LEU A 115 9.77 10.86 17.44
N GLY A 116 10.18 9.62 17.71
CA GLY A 116 9.32 8.50 18.14
C GLY A 116 8.75 7.68 16.96
N GLU A 117 8.48 6.39 17.19
CA GLU A 117 7.81 5.54 16.20
C GLU A 117 6.37 5.98 15.96
N GLY A 118 5.96 6.08 14.69
CA GLY A 118 4.60 6.50 14.31
C GLY A 118 4.31 8.00 14.54
N ALA A 119 5.35 8.83 14.61
CA ALA A 119 5.22 10.29 14.68
C ALA A 119 4.97 10.93 13.30
N GLY A 120 4.21 12.03 13.26
CA GLY A 120 3.96 12.82 12.05
C GLY A 120 2.48 12.85 11.65
N THR A 121 2.23 12.97 10.36
CA THR A 121 0.87 13.01 9.78
C THR A 121 0.69 11.89 8.77
N SER A 122 -0.54 11.41 8.64
CA SER A 122 -0.93 10.49 7.57
C SER A 122 -1.85 11.21 6.58
N SER A 123 -1.45 11.22 5.31
CA SER A 123 -2.17 11.90 4.25
C SER A 123 -3.16 10.95 3.57
N GLN A 124 -4.43 11.37 3.50
CA GLN A 124 -5.48 10.64 2.77
C GLN A 124 -5.80 11.42 1.50
N LEU A 125 -5.58 10.80 0.34
CA LEU A 125 -5.68 11.45 -0.95
C LEU A 125 -6.98 11.08 -1.65
N MET A 126 -7.60 12.09 -2.25
CA MET A 126 -8.72 11.95 -3.18
C MET A 126 -8.34 12.63 -4.48
N ILE A 127 -8.40 11.90 -5.59
CA ILE A 127 -8.03 12.38 -6.92
C ILE A 127 -9.23 12.23 -7.83
N GLN A 128 -9.61 13.30 -8.51
CA GLN A 128 -10.58 13.27 -9.59
C GLN A 128 -9.85 13.37 -10.92
N THR A 129 -10.13 12.48 -11.86
CA THR A 129 -9.50 12.48 -13.19
C THR A 129 -10.52 12.73 -14.30
N ALA A 130 -10.10 13.47 -15.33
CA ALA A 130 -10.90 13.68 -16.51
C ALA A 130 -10.99 12.38 -17.34
N PRO A 131 -12.10 12.15 -18.06
CA PRO A 131 -12.12 11.16 -19.14
C PRO A 131 -10.99 11.44 -20.14
N PRO A 132 -10.52 10.44 -20.90
CA PRO A 132 -9.37 10.61 -21.81
C PRO A 132 -9.63 11.74 -22.82
N GLY A 133 -8.74 12.74 -22.81
CA GLY A 133 -8.87 13.94 -23.65
C GLY A 133 -9.87 14.99 -23.13
N GLY A 134 -10.39 14.83 -21.91
CA GLY A 134 -11.25 15.77 -21.20
C GLY A 134 -10.52 16.90 -20.48
N ASP A 135 -11.29 17.84 -19.92
CA ASP A 135 -10.81 18.98 -19.15
C ASP A 135 -11.78 19.23 -17.98
N LEU A 136 -11.26 19.16 -16.75
CA LEU A 136 -12.05 19.36 -15.53
C LEU A 136 -12.33 20.85 -15.25
N LEU A 137 -11.52 21.77 -15.79
CA LEU A 137 -11.63 23.21 -15.47
C LEU A 137 -12.64 23.94 -16.34
N ARG A 138 -13.11 23.32 -17.43
CA ARG A 138 -14.07 23.92 -18.36
C ARG A 138 -15.42 24.24 -17.71
N ARG A 139 -15.78 23.52 -16.65
CA ARG A 139 -17.12 23.51 -16.08
C ARG A 139 -17.05 23.45 -14.54
N PRO A 140 -17.76 24.34 -13.82
CA PRO A 140 -17.72 24.36 -12.35
C PRO A 140 -18.32 23.09 -11.73
N GLU A 141 -19.12 22.33 -12.48
CA GLU A 141 -19.74 21.09 -12.02
C GLU A 141 -18.71 20.02 -11.63
N ALA A 142 -17.51 20.02 -12.21
CA ALA A 142 -16.45 19.10 -11.83
C ALA A 142 -15.97 19.36 -10.41
N LEU A 143 -15.62 20.61 -10.09
CA LEU A 143 -15.20 21.01 -8.74
C LEU A 143 -16.34 20.88 -7.72
N LEU A 144 -17.58 21.16 -8.11
CA LEU A 144 -18.74 20.96 -7.25
C LEU A 144 -19.00 19.47 -6.94
N SER A 145 -18.77 18.58 -7.92
CA SER A 145 -18.81 17.13 -7.70
C SER A 145 -17.68 16.67 -6.78
N HIS A 146 -16.47 17.22 -6.96
CA HIS A 146 -15.33 16.98 -6.07
C HIS A 146 -15.63 17.41 -4.64
N LEU A 147 -16.28 18.58 -4.47
CA LEU A 147 -16.74 19.09 -3.18
C LEU A 147 -17.76 18.16 -2.52
N ASP A 148 -18.79 17.70 -3.24
CA ASP A 148 -19.83 16.84 -2.67
C ASP A 148 -19.25 15.49 -2.19
N ALA A 149 -18.44 14.85 -3.04
CA ALA A 149 -17.77 13.59 -2.68
C ALA A 149 -16.82 13.78 -1.49
N LEU A 150 -16.00 14.84 -1.48
CA LEU A 150 -15.10 15.12 -0.36
C LEU A 150 -15.88 15.46 0.92
N SER A 151 -16.95 16.27 0.83
CA SER A 151 -17.78 16.64 1.97
C SER A 151 -18.39 15.41 2.63
N ARG A 152 -18.97 14.48 1.86
CA ARG A 152 -19.54 13.23 2.39
C ARG A 152 -18.47 12.35 3.03
N ALA A 153 -17.33 12.20 2.37
CA ALA A 153 -16.23 11.41 2.89
C ALA A 153 -15.67 11.98 4.21
N THR A 154 -15.61 13.31 4.35
CA THR A 154 -15.16 13.96 5.60
C THR A 154 -16.16 13.85 6.75
N GLN A 155 -17.44 13.62 6.47
CA GLN A 155 -18.52 13.47 7.46
C GLN A 155 -18.68 12.03 7.98
N VAL A 156 -17.81 11.12 7.56
CA VAL A 156 -17.81 9.73 8.02
C VAL A 156 -17.50 9.64 9.51
N THR A 157 -18.29 8.82 10.21
CA THR A 157 -18.13 8.53 11.64
C THR A 157 -17.77 7.06 11.89
N VAL A 158 -16.96 6.82 12.92
CA VAL A 158 -16.58 5.48 13.36
C VAL A 158 -16.93 5.31 14.83
N ASP A 159 -17.76 4.32 15.12
CA ASP A 159 -18.08 3.93 16.50
C ASP A 159 -17.14 2.80 16.91
N MET A 160 -16.23 3.10 17.83
CA MET A 160 -15.27 2.14 18.38
C MET A 160 -15.01 2.44 19.85
N TYR A 161 -14.96 1.39 20.67
CA TYR A 161 -14.75 1.49 22.12
C TYR A 161 -15.78 2.39 22.81
N GLU A 162 -17.06 2.24 22.45
CA GLU A 162 -18.19 3.01 23.01
C GLU A 162 -18.11 4.53 22.77
N LEU A 163 -17.23 4.97 21.86
CA LEU A 163 -17.06 6.35 21.44
C LEU A 163 -17.27 6.50 19.93
N THR A 164 -17.91 7.60 19.55
CA THR A 164 -18.04 8.02 18.14
C THR A 164 -16.91 8.98 17.79
N TRP A 165 -16.12 8.60 16.79
CA TRP A 165 -14.99 9.36 16.28
C TRP A 165 -15.35 10.04 14.97
N ARG A 166 -15.16 11.37 14.92
CA ARG A 166 -15.34 12.20 13.73
C ARG A 166 -14.00 12.66 13.18
N LEU A 167 -13.98 13.21 11.96
CA LEU A 167 -12.76 13.78 11.38
C LEU A 167 -12.08 14.79 12.32
N LYS A 168 -12.86 15.63 13.01
CA LYS A 168 -12.36 16.63 13.97
C LYS A 168 -11.57 16.02 15.14
N ASP A 169 -11.87 14.78 15.53
CA ASP A 169 -11.19 14.08 16.62
C ASP A 169 -9.87 13.39 16.15
N LEU A 170 -9.68 13.24 14.82
CA LEU A 170 -8.60 12.46 14.20
C LEU A 170 -7.63 13.31 13.37
N CYS A 171 -8.10 14.46 12.89
CA CYS A 171 -7.38 15.29 11.93
C CYS A 171 -6.19 16.01 12.56
N TYR A 172 -5.21 16.34 11.72
CA TYR A 172 -4.14 17.24 12.12
C TYR A 172 -4.66 18.68 12.11
N ALA A 173 -4.72 19.31 13.30
CA ALA A 173 -5.14 20.70 13.48
C ALA A 173 -3.92 21.60 13.79
N PRO A 174 -3.92 22.86 13.32
CA PRO A 174 -2.86 23.81 13.65
C PRO A 174 -2.80 24.09 15.16
N SER A 175 -1.59 24.17 15.72
CA SER A 175 -1.38 24.61 17.10
C SER A 175 -1.57 26.12 17.25
N PHE A 176 -2.17 26.54 18.37
CA PHE A 176 -2.33 27.95 18.75
C PHE A 176 -1.66 28.19 20.11
N PRO A 177 -1.29 29.45 20.45
CA PRO A 177 -0.74 29.76 21.77
C PRO A 177 -1.80 29.50 22.85
N THR A 178 -1.41 28.86 23.94
CA THR A 178 -2.28 28.68 25.12
C THR A 178 -2.58 30.03 25.74
N PHE A 179 -3.84 30.31 26.03
CA PHE A 179 -4.26 31.53 26.71
C PHE A 179 -4.45 31.26 28.21
N ASP A 180 -4.29 32.30 29.04
CA ASP A 180 -4.57 32.18 30.48
C ASP A 180 -6.06 31.91 30.75
N GLU A 181 -6.91 32.31 29.82
CA GLU A 181 -8.36 32.20 29.87
C GLU A 181 -8.84 30.93 29.15
N SER A 182 -9.20 29.90 29.91
CA SER A 182 -9.58 28.58 29.36
C SER A 182 -10.77 28.62 28.39
N TYR A 183 -11.67 29.60 28.51
CA TYR A 183 -12.80 29.74 27.61
C TYR A 183 -12.37 30.16 26.18
N VAL A 184 -11.24 30.84 26.04
CA VAL A 184 -10.67 31.22 24.74
C VAL A 184 -10.10 29.98 24.06
N ASP A 185 -9.39 29.14 24.81
CA ASP A 185 -8.84 27.87 24.32
C ASP A 185 -9.97 26.95 23.82
N ASP A 186 -11.02 26.75 24.64
CA ASP A 186 -12.19 25.95 24.26
C ASP A 186 -12.92 26.47 23.01
N MET A 187 -12.97 27.81 22.85
CA MET A 187 -13.58 28.45 21.69
C MET A 187 -12.73 28.21 20.44
N LEU A 188 -11.41 28.41 20.53
CA LEU A 188 -10.49 28.23 19.41
C LEU A 188 -10.39 26.77 18.99
N GLU A 189 -10.40 25.81 19.93
CA GLU A 189 -10.40 24.38 19.61
C GLU A 189 -11.62 23.98 18.77
N LYS A 190 -12.80 24.55 19.08
CA LYS A 190 -14.04 24.31 18.32
C LYS A 190 -14.06 24.99 16.95
N LEU A 191 -13.42 26.15 16.82
CA LEU A 191 -13.41 26.93 15.58
C LEU A 191 -12.30 26.49 14.61
N LEU A 192 -11.14 26.10 15.10
CA LEU A 192 -9.99 25.79 14.24
C LEU A 192 -10.28 24.55 13.39
N PRO A 193 -10.21 24.63 12.06
CA PRO A 193 -10.58 23.51 11.21
C PRO A 193 -9.41 22.55 11.02
N CYS A 194 -9.72 21.36 10.52
CA CYS A 194 -8.74 20.38 10.08
C CYS A 194 -7.96 20.90 8.86
N ILE A 195 -6.70 20.49 8.73
CA ILE A 195 -5.92 20.82 7.54
C ILE A 195 -6.37 19.92 6.38
N ILE A 196 -7.02 20.53 5.40
CA ILE A 196 -7.41 19.92 4.13
C ILE A 196 -6.73 20.73 3.03
N VAL A 197 -5.84 20.09 2.28
CA VAL A 197 -5.23 20.68 1.10
C VAL A 197 -6.18 20.43 -0.07
N THR A 198 -6.71 21.49 -0.68
CA THR A 198 -7.71 21.33 -1.74
C THR A 198 -7.70 22.50 -2.73
N PRO A 199 -7.94 22.26 -4.04
CA PRO A 199 -8.15 23.34 -5.01
C PRO A 199 -9.40 24.18 -4.68
N LEU A 200 -10.31 23.64 -3.87
CA LEU A 200 -11.52 24.34 -3.42
C LEU A 200 -11.19 25.51 -2.48
N ASP A 201 -9.98 25.57 -1.92
CA ASP A 201 -9.55 26.70 -1.09
C ASP A 201 -9.42 28.00 -1.89
N CYS A 202 -9.29 27.96 -3.21
CA CYS A 202 -9.36 29.17 -4.04
C CYS A 202 -10.78 29.79 -4.10
N PHE A 203 -11.80 29.02 -3.73
CA PHE A 203 -13.21 29.40 -3.86
C PHE A 203 -13.88 29.47 -2.49
N TRP A 204 -15.07 30.10 -2.44
CA TRP A 204 -15.85 30.15 -1.21
C TRP A 204 -16.27 28.75 -0.75
N GLU A 205 -16.55 27.82 -1.66
CA GLU A 205 -16.98 26.45 -1.36
C GLU A 205 -16.00 25.66 -0.48
N GLY A 206 -14.70 26.01 -0.47
CA GLY A 206 -13.73 25.41 0.45
C GLY A 206 -14.14 25.57 1.93
N SER A 207 -14.87 26.64 2.28
CA SER A 207 -15.36 26.85 3.64
C SER A 207 -16.39 25.81 4.09
N LYS A 208 -17.09 25.16 3.14
CA LYS A 208 -18.09 24.11 3.43
C LYS A 208 -17.44 22.84 3.97
N LEU A 209 -16.15 22.61 3.67
CA LEU A 209 -15.38 21.45 4.13
C LEU A 209 -14.82 21.60 5.55
N LEU A 210 -14.65 22.84 6.03
CA LEU A 210 -13.93 23.14 7.26
C LEU A 210 -14.77 22.96 8.53
N GLY A 211 -16.06 22.58 8.40
CA GLY A 211 -16.98 22.44 9.54
C GLY A 211 -17.18 23.76 10.30
N PRO A 212 -17.62 23.77 11.56
CA PRO A 212 -18.26 22.67 12.29
C PRO A 212 -19.69 22.41 11.79
N GLU A 213 -20.11 21.14 11.77
CA GLU A 213 -21.46 20.71 11.39
C GLU A 213 -22.55 21.39 12.23
N ILE A 214 -22.25 21.60 13.51
CA ILE A 214 -23.08 22.37 14.44
C ILE A 214 -22.43 23.74 14.60
N PRO A 215 -23.16 24.84 14.33
CA PRO A 215 -22.64 26.20 14.51
C PRO A 215 -22.02 26.36 15.90
N ALA A 216 -20.75 26.80 15.96
CA ALA A 216 -20.07 27.02 17.21
C ALA A 216 -20.70 28.24 17.91
N HIS A 217 -21.36 28.01 19.04
CA HIS A 217 -21.98 29.09 19.80
C HIS A 217 -20.92 29.84 20.60
N ILE A 218 -20.75 31.13 20.31
CA ILE A 218 -19.86 32.01 21.07
C ILE A 218 -20.69 32.63 22.19
N PRO A 219 -20.39 32.34 23.47
CA PRO A 219 -21.21 32.79 24.61
C PRO A 219 -21.48 34.30 24.65
N ILE A 220 -20.55 35.10 24.11
CA ILE A 220 -20.60 36.57 24.13
C ILE A 220 -21.54 37.14 23.06
N LEU A 221 -21.77 36.41 21.95
CA LEU A 221 -22.44 36.93 20.76
C LEU A 221 -23.85 36.37 20.54
N GLY A 222 -24.23 35.28 21.20
CA GLY A 222 -25.58 34.73 21.13
C GLY A 222 -25.95 34.08 19.79
N PHE A 223 -25.09 34.12 18.76
CA PHE A 223 -25.28 33.43 17.48
C PHE A 223 -24.22 32.35 17.25
N GLY A 224 -24.59 31.33 16.47
CA GLY A 224 -23.69 30.26 16.06
C GLY A 224 -22.87 30.66 14.84
N VAL A 225 -21.59 30.30 14.82
CA VAL A 225 -20.65 30.65 13.76
C VAL A 225 -20.24 29.39 12.97
N GLN A 226 -20.22 29.50 11.64
CA GLN A 226 -19.68 28.51 10.71
C GLN A 226 -18.69 29.17 9.75
N TRP A 227 -17.71 28.41 9.24
CA TRP A 227 -16.72 28.94 8.29
C TRP A 227 -17.34 29.51 7.00
N THR A 228 -18.56 29.07 6.64
CA THR A 228 -19.34 29.59 5.51
C THR A 228 -19.73 31.05 5.63
N ASP A 229 -19.95 31.56 6.84
CA ASP A 229 -20.43 32.91 7.13
C ASP A 229 -19.46 33.71 8.01
N LEU A 230 -18.37 33.06 8.46
CA LEU A 230 -17.38 33.65 9.34
C LEU A 230 -16.45 34.60 8.59
N ASN A 231 -16.46 35.86 9.00
CA ASN A 231 -15.39 36.82 8.73
C ASN A 231 -14.61 37.06 10.04
N PRO A 232 -13.40 36.49 10.20
CA PRO A 232 -12.65 36.59 11.45
C PRO A 232 -12.36 38.03 11.89
N GLN A 233 -12.02 38.93 10.96
CA GLN A 233 -11.73 40.34 11.30
C GLN A 233 -12.98 41.07 11.78
N ARG A 234 -14.12 40.84 11.14
CA ARG A 234 -15.39 41.42 11.60
C ARG A 234 -15.81 40.82 12.94
N LEU A 235 -15.63 39.52 13.12
CA LEU A 235 -15.95 38.84 14.37
C LEU A 235 -15.19 39.43 15.55
N VAL A 236 -13.87 39.58 15.44
CA VAL A 236 -13.05 40.19 16.49
C VAL A 236 -13.49 41.64 16.77
N GLY A 237 -13.84 42.40 15.73
CA GLY A 237 -14.38 43.75 15.88
C GLY A 237 -15.73 43.81 16.60
N GLU A 238 -16.64 42.86 16.35
CA GLU A 238 -17.92 42.77 17.07
C GLU A 238 -17.74 42.33 18.52
N ILE A 239 -16.85 41.36 18.77
CA ILE A 239 -16.52 40.95 20.15
C ILE A 239 -15.90 42.13 20.91
N GLN A 240 -15.04 42.93 20.28
CA GLN A 240 -14.47 44.12 20.91
C GLN A 240 -15.53 45.16 21.31
N LYS A 241 -16.59 45.34 20.50
CA LYS A 241 -17.71 46.25 20.81
C LYS A 241 -18.60 45.74 21.94
N VAL A 242 -18.75 44.42 22.09
CA VAL A 242 -19.62 43.80 23.09
C VAL A 242 -18.88 43.58 24.41
N ALA A 243 -17.60 43.21 24.37
CA ALA A 243 -16.77 42.91 25.52
C ALA A 243 -16.35 44.14 26.35
N THR A 244 -16.74 45.35 25.95
CA THR A 244 -16.61 46.57 26.77
C THR A 244 -17.32 46.49 28.12
N PHE A 245 -18.12 45.45 28.39
CA PHE A 245 -18.88 45.26 29.64
C PHE A 245 -18.43 44.11 30.54
N GLY A 246 -17.35 43.36 30.23
CA GLY A 246 -16.81 42.39 31.19
C GLY A 246 -15.86 41.34 30.60
N GLY A 247 -14.60 41.39 31.04
CA GLY A 247 -13.60 40.32 30.86
C GLY A 247 -12.34 40.72 30.10
N SER A 248 -11.19 40.27 30.59
CA SER A 248 -9.85 40.36 29.97
C SER A 248 -9.73 39.46 28.75
N PHE A 249 -10.46 39.74 27.67
CA PHE A 249 -10.23 39.03 26.41
C PHE A 249 -8.94 39.55 25.74
N PRO A 250 -7.98 38.70 25.37
CA PRO A 250 -6.67 39.11 24.84
C PRO A 250 -6.75 39.49 23.35
N PHE A 251 -7.46 40.59 23.06
CA PHE A 251 -7.68 41.08 21.70
C PHE A 251 -6.38 41.36 20.96
N ASP A 252 -5.41 41.98 21.61
CA ASP A 252 -4.13 42.35 21.00
C ASP A 252 -3.37 41.10 20.54
N THR A 253 -3.27 40.09 21.41
CA THR A 253 -2.61 38.81 21.09
C THR A 253 -3.30 38.09 19.93
N ILE A 254 -4.63 38.06 19.91
CA ILE A 254 -5.41 37.41 18.84
C ILE A 254 -5.28 38.18 17.53
N GLN A 255 -5.35 39.51 17.56
CA GLN A 255 -5.20 40.34 16.38
C GLN A 255 -3.78 40.24 15.80
N ASP A 256 -2.76 40.21 16.65
CA ASP A 256 -1.38 39.99 16.24
C ASP A 256 -1.17 38.60 15.66
N PHE A 257 -1.75 37.57 16.29
CA PHE A 257 -1.74 36.21 15.74
C PHE A 257 -2.38 36.18 14.35
N MET A 258 -3.57 36.78 14.18
CA MET A 258 -4.24 36.87 12.88
C MET A 258 -3.41 37.62 11.84
N ARG A 259 -2.77 38.75 12.19
CA ARG A 259 -1.89 39.51 11.29
C ARG A 259 -0.64 38.72 10.89
N ARG A 260 -0.05 37.98 11.83
CA ARG A 260 1.11 37.11 11.58
C ARG A 260 0.75 35.91 10.72
N ALA A 261 -0.44 35.34 10.90
CA ALA A 261 -0.96 34.23 10.10
C ALA A 261 -1.56 34.66 8.75
N GLY A 262 -1.82 35.96 8.55
CA GLY A 262 -2.47 36.46 7.35
C GLY A 262 -3.96 36.10 7.29
N ILE A 263 -4.62 36.01 8.45
CA ILE A 263 -6.06 35.75 8.54
C ILE A 263 -6.78 37.08 8.36
N THR A 264 -7.51 37.20 7.25
CA THR A 264 -8.28 38.40 6.88
C THR A 264 -9.78 38.12 6.88
N SER A 265 -10.41 38.12 5.71
CA SER A 265 -11.82 37.81 5.46
C SER A 265 -12.09 36.30 5.31
N ALA A 266 -11.05 35.46 5.43
CA ALA A 266 -11.08 34.02 5.22
C ALA A 266 -11.66 33.63 3.85
N TYR A 267 -12.89 33.12 3.78
CA TYR A 267 -13.54 32.68 2.54
C TYR A 267 -14.59 33.67 2.01
N GLN A 268 -14.90 34.74 2.74
CA GLN A 268 -16.02 35.63 2.43
C GLN A 268 -15.81 36.50 1.18
N GLU A 269 -14.56 36.78 0.81
CA GLU A 269 -14.20 37.59 -0.36
C GLU A 269 -13.75 36.74 -1.55
N LYS A 270 -13.77 35.39 -1.41
CA LYS A 270 -13.41 34.47 -2.48
C LYS A 270 -14.56 34.35 -3.49
N PRO A 271 -14.27 34.09 -4.78
CA PRO A 271 -15.31 33.82 -5.77
C PRO A 271 -16.07 32.53 -5.45
N CYS A 272 -17.38 32.52 -5.67
CA CYS A 272 -18.21 31.32 -5.54
C CYS A 272 -18.18 30.53 -6.85
N LEU A 273 -18.04 29.20 -6.80
CA LEU A 273 -18.20 28.35 -7.99
C LEU A 273 -19.63 28.40 -8.51
N ASP A 274 -20.62 28.43 -7.61
CA ASP A 274 -22.03 28.64 -7.95
C ASP A 274 -22.57 29.97 -7.38
N PRO A 275 -22.66 31.05 -8.19
CA PRO A 275 -23.26 32.31 -7.77
C PRO A 275 -24.74 32.21 -7.37
N SER A 276 -25.44 31.19 -7.87
CA SER A 276 -26.85 30.93 -7.63
C SER A 276 -27.13 30.42 -6.22
N ASP A 277 -26.10 29.91 -5.52
CA ASP A 277 -26.24 29.40 -4.15
C ASP A 277 -26.71 30.54 -3.22
N PRO A 278 -27.85 30.37 -2.51
CA PRO A 278 -28.35 31.38 -1.58
C PRO A 278 -27.39 31.67 -0.43
N ARG A 279 -26.49 30.74 -0.08
CA ARG A 279 -25.48 30.91 0.98
C ARG A 279 -24.21 31.60 0.50
N CYS A 280 -24.01 31.79 -0.81
CA CYS A 280 -22.85 32.51 -1.32
C CYS A 280 -22.89 33.98 -0.84
N PRO A 281 -21.83 34.50 -0.21
CA PRO A 281 -21.85 35.80 0.45
C PRO A 281 -21.92 36.96 -0.54
N GLU A 282 -22.60 38.03 -0.15
CA GLU A 282 -22.73 39.26 -0.96
C GLU A 282 -21.39 40.00 -1.17
N THR A 283 -20.37 39.67 -0.37
CA THR A 283 -19.01 40.18 -0.51
C THR A 283 -18.22 39.47 -1.60
N ALA A 284 -18.68 38.32 -2.11
CA ALA A 284 -18.00 37.61 -3.18
C ALA A 284 -18.07 38.42 -4.50
N PRO A 285 -16.96 38.51 -5.25
CA PRO A 285 -16.86 39.38 -6.42
C PRO A 285 -17.85 39.02 -7.53
N ASN A 286 -18.26 37.75 -7.62
CA ASN A 286 -19.12 37.26 -8.68
C ASN A 286 -20.60 37.13 -8.30
N LYS A 287 -20.97 37.27 -7.02
CA LYS A 287 -22.36 37.12 -6.54
C LYS A 287 -23.34 38.05 -7.26
N ARG A 288 -23.02 39.34 -7.34
CA ARG A 288 -23.85 40.35 -8.03
C ARG A 288 -23.85 40.19 -9.55
N SER A 289 -22.76 39.67 -10.10
CA SER A 289 -22.59 39.53 -11.56
C SER A 289 -23.31 38.30 -12.13
N GLY A 290 -23.55 37.28 -11.30
CA GLY A 290 -24.10 35.98 -11.73
C GLY A 290 -23.20 35.20 -12.69
N ARG A 291 -21.96 35.62 -12.92
CA ARG A 291 -21.03 34.96 -13.86
C ARG A 291 -20.21 33.90 -13.15
N ALA A 292 -20.03 32.75 -13.82
CA ALA A 292 -19.11 31.71 -13.34
C ALA A 292 -17.66 32.26 -13.34
N PRO A 293 -16.85 31.92 -12.32
CA PRO A 293 -15.46 32.36 -12.26
C PRO A 293 -14.60 31.63 -13.30
N ASP A 294 -13.53 32.27 -13.75
CA ASP A 294 -12.49 31.62 -14.53
C ASP A 294 -11.64 30.73 -13.60
N ILE A 295 -11.97 29.44 -13.55
CA ILE A 295 -11.36 28.47 -12.64
C ILE A 295 -9.85 28.35 -12.87
N GLY A 296 -9.42 28.31 -14.14
CA GLY A 296 -8.01 28.19 -14.49
C GLY A 296 -7.19 29.40 -14.05
N ALA A 297 -7.73 30.60 -14.21
CA ALA A 297 -7.09 31.81 -13.72
C ALA A 297 -6.97 31.84 -12.19
N GLN A 298 -8.01 31.39 -11.45
CA GLN A 298 -7.99 31.36 -9.98
C GLN A 298 -7.02 30.32 -9.41
N LEU A 299 -6.86 29.17 -10.07
CA LEU A 299 -5.92 28.12 -9.64
C LEU A 299 -4.45 28.43 -10.00
N THR A 300 -4.21 29.41 -10.87
CA THR A 300 -2.86 29.77 -11.31
C THR A 300 -2.05 30.36 -10.14
N GLY A 301 -0.91 29.76 -9.82
CA GLY A 301 -0.07 30.18 -8.68
C GLY A 301 -0.47 29.55 -7.34
N GLY A 302 -1.41 28.59 -7.36
CA GLY A 302 -1.84 27.85 -6.19
C GLY A 302 -2.99 28.50 -5.43
N CYS A 303 -3.45 27.82 -4.38
CA CYS A 303 -4.55 28.27 -3.54
C CYS A 303 -4.08 28.68 -2.15
N TYR A 304 -4.80 29.64 -1.55
CA TYR A 304 -4.56 30.10 -0.20
C TYR A 304 -5.74 29.71 0.69
N GLY A 305 -5.47 29.04 1.80
CA GLY A 305 -6.47 28.75 2.85
C GLY A 305 -6.90 30.00 3.62
N PHE A 306 -7.49 29.83 4.80
CA PHE A 306 -7.88 30.97 5.66
C PHE A 306 -6.68 31.73 6.23
N ALA A 307 -5.53 31.08 6.42
CA ALA A 307 -4.29 31.66 6.89
C ALA A 307 -3.29 31.84 5.73
N THR A 308 -3.45 32.93 4.99
CA THR A 308 -2.75 33.16 3.69
C THR A 308 -1.23 33.08 3.74
N LYS A 309 -0.59 33.32 4.89
CA LYS A 309 0.88 33.25 5.03
C LYS A 309 1.44 31.85 5.28
N TYR A 310 0.63 30.93 5.80
CA TYR A 310 1.07 29.58 6.18
C TYR A 310 0.39 28.47 5.37
N MET A 311 -0.82 28.72 4.88
CA MET A 311 -1.63 27.78 4.11
C MET A 311 -1.63 28.17 2.64
N HIS A 312 -0.47 28.09 2.01
CA HIS A 312 -0.34 28.22 0.55
C HIS A 312 -0.12 26.81 -0.02
N TRP A 313 -1.03 26.41 -0.91
CA TRP A 313 -1.02 25.13 -1.60
C TRP A 313 -0.53 25.36 -3.03
N PRO A 314 0.70 24.93 -3.38
CA PRO A 314 1.24 25.10 -4.72
C PRO A 314 0.37 24.41 -5.78
N GLU A 315 0.35 24.96 -7.00
CA GLU A 315 -0.45 24.42 -8.12
C GLU A 315 -0.19 22.92 -8.36
N ASP A 316 1.07 22.49 -8.29
CA ASP A 316 1.49 21.11 -8.54
C ASP A 316 0.95 20.10 -7.51
N LEU A 317 0.51 20.59 -6.33
CA LEU A 317 -0.04 19.75 -5.26
C LEU A 317 -1.55 19.52 -5.42
N ILE A 318 -2.25 20.43 -6.10
CA ILE A 318 -3.72 20.45 -6.16
C ILE A 318 -4.28 20.18 -7.57
N VAL A 319 -3.50 20.39 -8.62
CA VAL A 319 -3.94 20.23 -10.02
C VAL A 319 -2.88 19.46 -10.82
N GLY A 320 -3.31 18.44 -11.56
CA GLY A 320 -2.47 17.61 -12.42
C GLY A 320 -2.83 17.70 -13.91
N GLY A 321 -1.87 17.38 -14.79
CA GLY A 321 -2.07 17.40 -16.25
C GLY A 321 -2.38 18.80 -16.80
N VAL A 322 -1.72 19.82 -16.25
CA VAL A 322 -1.98 21.23 -16.53
C VAL A 322 -1.46 21.64 -17.93
N GLN A 323 -2.30 22.31 -18.71
CA GLN A 323 -1.91 23.03 -19.92
C GLN A 323 -2.04 24.53 -19.70
N LYS A 324 -0.92 25.24 -19.85
CA LYS A 324 -0.85 26.69 -19.66
C LYS A 324 -0.85 27.43 -21.00
N ASN A 325 -1.40 28.64 -21.00
CA ASN A 325 -1.25 29.55 -22.13
C ASN A 325 0.14 30.22 -22.14
N ARG A 326 0.40 31.05 -23.15
CA ARG A 326 1.68 31.79 -23.29
C ARG A 326 1.94 32.79 -22.15
N SER A 327 0.90 33.27 -21.45
CA SER A 327 1.03 34.16 -20.30
C SER A 327 1.20 33.42 -18.97
N GLY A 328 1.20 32.08 -18.97
CA GLY A 328 1.40 31.26 -17.78
C GLY A 328 0.13 30.94 -17.00
N HIS A 329 -1.05 31.33 -17.48
CA HIS A 329 -2.33 30.95 -16.87
C HIS A 329 -2.75 29.54 -17.27
N ILE A 330 -3.33 28.82 -16.32
CA ILE A 330 -3.90 27.49 -16.54
C ILE A 330 -5.14 27.62 -17.41
N VAL A 331 -5.18 26.88 -18.52
CA VAL A 331 -6.35 26.82 -19.42
C VAL A 331 -7.09 25.51 -19.27
N ARG A 332 -6.36 24.43 -18.99
CA ARG A 332 -6.91 23.08 -18.90
C ARG A 332 -6.17 22.27 -17.84
N ALA A 333 -6.89 21.37 -17.17
CA ALA A 333 -6.31 20.36 -16.31
C ALA A 333 -7.01 19.02 -16.45
N GLU A 334 -6.24 17.95 -16.26
CA GLU A 334 -6.70 16.56 -16.40
C GLU A 334 -7.00 15.91 -15.05
N ALA A 335 -6.43 16.42 -13.95
CA ALA A 335 -6.69 15.87 -12.62
C ALA A 335 -6.78 16.96 -11.54
N LEU A 336 -7.57 16.71 -10.51
CA LEU A 336 -7.67 17.50 -9.28
C LEU A 336 -7.34 16.61 -8.09
N GLN A 337 -6.59 17.15 -7.13
CA GLN A 337 -6.17 16.41 -5.94
C GLN A 337 -6.56 17.17 -4.67
N SER A 338 -7.19 16.46 -3.73
CA SER A 338 -7.39 16.92 -2.35
C SER A 338 -6.74 15.96 -1.37
N VAL A 339 -6.15 16.51 -0.31
CA VAL A 339 -5.48 15.74 0.74
C VAL A 339 -6.04 16.10 2.10
N VAL A 340 -6.63 15.14 2.78
CA VAL A 340 -7.06 15.26 4.17
C VAL A 340 -5.92 14.79 5.07
N GLN A 341 -5.42 15.68 5.95
CA GLN A 341 -4.33 15.35 6.87
C GLN A 341 -4.88 14.81 8.19
N LEU A 342 -4.48 13.59 8.55
CA LEU A 342 -4.76 12.99 9.85
C LEU A 342 -3.51 12.99 10.72
N MET A 343 -3.70 12.97 12.04
CA MET A 343 -2.61 12.67 12.96
C MET A 343 -2.08 11.26 12.70
N ALA A 344 -0.78 11.04 12.90
CA ALA A 344 -0.24 9.70 12.98
C ALA A 344 -0.61 9.04 14.32
N GLU A 345 -0.44 7.73 14.39
CA GLU A 345 -0.88 6.85 15.50
C GLU A 345 -0.39 7.34 16.87
N ARG A 346 0.88 7.76 16.93
CA ARG A 346 1.50 8.23 18.17
C ARG A 346 1.05 9.62 18.56
N ASP A 347 0.91 10.52 17.58
CA ASP A 347 0.49 11.90 17.85
C ASP A 347 -0.97 11.94 18.27
N MET A 348 -1.82 11.08 17.70
CA MET A 348 -3.19 10.84 18.18
C MET A 348 -3.19 10.28 19.62
N TYR A 349 -2.31 9.33 19.92
CA TYR A 349 -2.17 8.81 21.28
C TYR A 349 -1.84 9.93 22.28
N HIS A 350 -0.87 10.78 21.96
CA HIS A 350 -0.47 11.90 22.82
C HIS A 350 -1.55 12.97 22.93
N TYR A 351 -2.27 13.29 21.86
CA TYR A 351 -3.35 14.28 21.85
C TYR A 351 -4.44 13.94 22.86
N TRP A 352 -4.87 12.67 22.90
CA TRP A 352 -5.95 12.21 23.77
C TRP A 352 -5.48 11.73 25.15
N LYS A 353 -4.18 11.73 25.42
CA LYS A 353 -3.61 11.23 26.67
C LYS A 353 -4.01 12.14 27.84
N GLY A 354 -4.71 11.57 28.83
CA GLY A 354 -5.16 12.30 30.02
C GLY A 354 -6.46 13.09 29.82
N HIS A 355 -7.09 12.99 28.64
CA HIS A 355 -8.38 13.61 28.38
C HIS A 355 -9.51 12.82 29.06
N TYR A 356 -10.52 13.51 29.58
CA TYR A 356 -11.66 12.87 30.27
C TYR A 356 -12.41 11.84 29.40
N ARG A 357 -12.44 12.04 28.06
CA ARG A 357 -13.05 11.10 27.12
C ARG A 357 -12.35 9.75 27.12
N MET A 358 -11.08 9.69 27.48
CA MET A 358 -10.30 8.45 27.52
C MET A 358 -10.15 7.89 28.93
N ALA A 359 -10.77 8.51 29.95
CA ALA A 359 -10.62 8.10 31.34
C ALA A 359 -11.21 6.70 31.63
N HIS A 360 -12.20 6.26 30.84
CA HIS A 360 -12.84 4.94 30.96
C HIS A 360 -12.17 3.86 30.10
N LEU A 361 -11.19 4.23 29.27
CA LEU A 361 -10.55 3.34 28.31
C LEU A 361 -9.05 3.22 28.62
N ASP A 362 -8.53 2.00 28.65
CA ASP A 362 -7.07 1.79 28.68
C ASP A 362 -6.46 2.27 27.35
N TRP A 363 -6.13 3.56 27.27
CA TRP A 363 -5.68 4.20 26.03
C TRP A 363 -4.26 3.74 25.68
N THR A 364 -4.12 3.09 24.53
CA THR A 364 -2.85 2.58 23.99
C THR A 364 -2.64 3.03 22.55
N MET A 365 -1.39 3.00 22.08
CA MET A 365 -1.07 3.34 20.70
C MET A 365 -1.78 2.40 19.69
N ASP A 366 -1.94 1.12 20.03
CA ASP A 366 -2.64 0.15 19.18
C ASP A 366 -4.13 0.48 19.00
N LYS A 367 -4.78 1.02 20.05
CA LYS A 367 -6.17 1.50 19.94
C LYS A 367 -6.28 2.75 19.08
N ALA A 368 -5.32 3.68 19.19
CA ALA A 368 -5.26 4.85 18.32
C ALA A 368 -5.11 4.43 16.85
N ARG A 369 -4.20 3.48 16.58
CA ARG A 369 -4.00 2.90 15.26
C ARG A 369 -5.28 2.24 14.74
N SER A 370 -5.94 1.38 15.52
CA SER A 370 -7.14 0.67 15.06
C SER A 370 -8.27 1.63 14.69
N ILE A 371 -8.44 2.73 15.43
CA ILE A 371 -9.43 3.79 15.13
C ILE A 371 -9.08 4.50 13.82
N LEU A 372 -7.81 4.90 13.64
CA LEU A 372 -7.35 5.55 12.41
C LEU A 372 -7.54 4.65 11.19
N GLU A 373 -7.17 3.36 11.31
CA GLU A 373 -7.34 2.40 10.23
C GLU A 373 -8.82 2.17 9.89
N ALA A 374 -9.70 2.08 10.89
CA ALA A 374 -11.14 1.94 10.68
C ALA A 374 -11.75 3.18 10.00
N TRP A 375 -11.33 4.38 10.40
CA TRP A 375 -11.79 5.62 9.77
C TRP A 375 -11.31 5.75 8.34
N GLN A 376 -10.04 5.46 8.07
CA GLN A 376 -9.47 5.50 6.72
C GLN A 376 -10.16 4.51 5.77
N ARG A 377 -10.50 3.28 6.25
CA ARG A 377 -11.26 2.31 5.45
C ARG A 377 -12.65 2.85 5.09
N LYS A 378 -13.41 3.35 6.06
CA LYS A 378 -14.73 3.94 5.79
C LYS A 378 -14.65 5.18 4.89
N PHE A 379 -13.63 6.02 5.05
CA PHE A 379 -13.38 7.18 4.17
C PHE A 379 -13.19 6.73 2.72
N ALA A 380 -12.38 5.69 2.50
CA ALA A 380 -12.16 5.13 1.17
C ALA A 380 -13.43 4.49 0.58
N GLU A 381 -14.17 3.73 1.38
CA GLU A 381 -15.44 3.11 0.98
C GLU A 381 -16.47 4.16 0.55
N GLU A 382 -16.58 5.28 1.26
CA GLU A 382 -17.56 6.32 0.94
C GLU A 382 -17.24 7.03 -0.39
N ILE A 383 -15.96 7.32 -0.69
CA ILE A 383 -15.56 7.91 -1.97
C ILE A 383 -15.85 6.96 -3.13
N LEU A 384 -15.51 5.67 -2.97
CA LEU A 384 -15.79 4.65 -3.99
C LEU A 384 -17.30 4.44 -4.20
N ARG A 385 -18.10 4.58 -3.13
CA ARG A 385 -19.56 4.50 -3.20
C ARG A 385 -20.14 5.68 -3.97
N GLU A 386 -19.63 6.89 -3.73
CA GLU A 386 -20.06 8.09 -4.47
C GLU A 386 -19.69 8.01 -5.95
N ASP A 387 -18.49 7.54 -6.29
CA ASP A 387 -18.06 7.30 -7.67
C ASP A 387 -19.01 6.35 -8.42
N ALA A 388 -19.31 5.18 -7.82
CA ALA A 388 -20.24 4.21 -8.40
C ALA A 388 -21.67 4.77 -8.56
N SER A 389 -22.11 5.58 -7.59
CA SER A 389 -23.44 6.22 -7.66
C SER A 389 -23.53 7.25 -8.79
N PHE A 390 -22.41 7.94 -9.05
CA PHE A 390 -22.28 8.95 -10.08
C PHE A 390 -22.29 8.33 -11.48
N GLU A 391 -21.57 7.21 -11.66
CA GLU A 391 -21.58 6.42 -12.90
C GLU A 391 -23.02 5.96 -13.26
N TYR A 392 -23.78 5.48 -12.28
CA TYR A 392 -25.16 5.03 -12.49
C TYR A 392 -26.12 6.16 -12.89
N ARG A 393 -26.03 7.33 -12.24
CA ARG A 393 -26.90 8.50 -12.49
C ARG A 393 -26.65 9.17 -13.84
N ASN A 394 -25.43 9.13 -14.34
CA ASN A 394 -25.02 9.83 -15.56
C ASN A 394 -24.91 8.94 -16.80
N THR A 395 -25.55 7.78 -16.85
CA THR A 395 -25.66 6.97 -18.07
C THR A 395 -26.21 7.74 -19.30
N THR A 396 -26.86 8.90 -19.10
CA THR A 396 -27.34 9.81 -20.16
C THR A 396 -26.59 11.15 -20.29
N ARG A 397 -25.64 11.48 -19.40
CA ARG A 397 -24.81 12.71 -19.44
C ARG A 397 -23.33 12.35 -19.52
N ARG A 398 -22.51 13.19 -20.15
CA ARG A 398 -21.04 12.94 -20.21
C ARG A 398 -20.48 12.78 -18.79
N PRO A 399 -19.66 11.75 -18.51
CA PRO A 399 -19.04 11.56 -17.21
C PRO A 399 -18.23 12.81 -16.84
N ILE A 400 -18.41 13.30 -15.61
CA ILE A 400 -17.73 14.51 -15.11
C ILE A 400 -16.28 14.20 -14.73
N GLY A 401 -15.97 12.94 -14.41
CA GLY A 401 -14.65 12.42 -14.12
C GLY A 401 -14.73 11.22 -13.17
N ASP A 402 -13.68 10.42 -13.13
CA ASP A 402 -13.59 9.24 -12.25
C ASP A 402 -12.91 9.65 -10.95
N LEU A 403 -13.43 9.19 -9.82
CA LEU A 403 -12.90 9.47 -8.49
C LEU A 403 -12.03 8.30 -8.02
N HIS A 404 -10.88 8.65 -7.46
CA HIS A 404 -9.92 7.71 -6.91
C HIS A 404 -9.56 8.14 -5.49
N VAL A 405 -9.34 7.14 -4.63
CA VAL A 405 -8.94 7.36 -3.24
C VAL A 405 -7.69 6.55 -2.94
N PHE A 406 -6.81 7.13 -2.15
CA PHE A 406 -5.65 6.44 -1.59
C PHE A 406 -5.50 6.83 -0.14
N THR A 407 -5.47 5.83 0.74
CA THR A 407 -5.17 6.00 2.17
C THR A 407 -3.90 5.27 2.54
N ALA A 408 -3.29 5.64 3.68
CA ALA A 408 -2.13 4.93 4.21
C ALA A 408 -2.41 3.43 4.44
N THR A 409 -3.64 3.11 4.85
CA THR A 409 -4.12 1.73 5.02
C THR A 409 -4.34 0.99 3.71
N SER A 410 -4.82 1.64 2.65
CA SER A 410 -4.99 0.99 1.34
C SER A 410 -3.68 0.40 0.83
N LEU A 411 -2.54 1.08 1.01
CA LEU A 411 -1.24 0.54 0.61
C LEU A 411 -0.87 -0.73 1.40
N ALA A 412 -1.10 -0.71 2.71
CA ALA A 412 -0.83 -1.85 3.57
C ALA A 412 -1.75 -3.05 3.23
N ASP A 413 -3.04 -2.78 2.96
CA ASP A 413 -4.01 -3.79 2.56
C ASP A 413 -3.64 -4.38 1.18
N VAL A 414 -3.25 -3.55 0.20
CA VAL A 414 -2.75 -4.01 -1.12
C VAL A 414 -1.51 -4.89 -0.95
N MET A 415 -0.53 -4.46 -0.14
CA MET A 415 0.68 -5.24 0.13
C MET A 415 0.37 -6.57 0.81
N LYS A 416 -0.60 -6.59 1.73
CA LYS A 416 -1.07 -7.79 2.39
C LYS A 416 -1.74 -8.75 1.40
N ASP A 417 -2.59 -8.26 0.52
CA ASP A 417 -3.26 -9.06 -0.51
C ASP A 417 -2.28 -9.63 -1.54
N PHE A 418 -1.26 -8.85 -1.94
CA PHE A 418 -0.17 -9.35 -2.76
C PHE A 418 0.69 -10.40 -2.04
N SER A 419 0.76 -10.37 -0.71
CA SER A 419 1.60 -11.29 0.04
C SER A 419 0.87 -12.59 0.43
N GLN A 420 -0.47 -12.57 0.46
CA GLN A 420 -1.30 -13.74 0.75
C GLN A 420 -1.20 -14.80 -0.37
N VAL A 421 -0.99 -16.04 0.05
CA VAL A 421 -0.95 -17.20 -0.85
C VAL A 421 -2.38 -17.62 -1.17
N SER A 422 -2.74 -17.60 -2.46
CA SER A 422 -4.01 -18.17 -2.91
C SER A 422 -3.88 -19.71 -3.00
N PRO A 423 -4.61 -20.47 -2.17
CA PRO A 423 -4.52 -21.95 -2.18
C PRO A 423 -4.99 -22.53 -3.53
N VAL A 424 -5.91 -21.85 -4.21
CA VAL A 424 -6.43 -22.26 -5.53
C VAL A 424 -5.33 -22.24 -6.58
N ARG A 425 -4.54 -21.16 -6.64
CA ARG A 425 -3.45 -21.03 -7.63
C ARG A 425 -2.35 -22.08 -7.39
N VAL A 426 -1.99 -22.32 -6.13
CA VAL A 426 -1.01 -23.35 -5.76
C VAL A 426 -1.53 -24.75 -6.12
N ALA A 427 -2.78 -25.06 -5.78
CA ALA A 427 -3.39 -26.35 -6.11
C ALA A 427 -3.46 -26.56 -7.63
N LEU A 428 -3.89 -25.56 -8.40
CA LEU A 428 -3.92 -25.62 -9.86
C LEU A 428 -2.52 -25.87 -10.45
N GLY A 429 -1.50 -25.18 -9.94
CA GLY A 429 -0.11 -25.39 -10.34
C GLY A 429 0.35 -26.83 -10.06
N CYS A 430 0.11 -27.35 -8.86
CA CYS A 430 0.44 -28.73 -8.51
C CYS A 430 -0.30 -29.75 -9.39
N LEU A 431 -1.59 -29.55 -9.67
CA LEU A 431 -2.39 -30.42 -10.52
C LEU A 431 -1.89 -30.45 -11.96
N LEU A 432 -1.55 -29.28 -12.53
CA LEU A 432 -0.97 -29.18 -13.87
C LEU A 432 0.37 -29.93 -13.96
N MET A 433 1.21 -29.83 -12.92
CA MET A 433 2.49 -30.55 -12.88
C MET A 433 2.30 -32.06 -12.76
N LEU A 434 1.34 -32.52 -11.95
CA LEU A 434 0.99 -33.94 -11.86
C LEU A 434 0.43 -34.47 -13.19
N TRP A 435 -0.42 -33.69 -13.84
CA TRP A 435 -0.95 -34.02 -15.17
C TRP A 435 0.18 -34.11 -16.20
N ALA A 436 1.11 -33.16 -16.22
CA ALA A 436 2.25 -33.16 -17.14
C ALA A 436 3.17 -34.38 -16.91
N ALA A 437 3.43 -34.74 -15.65
CA ALA A 437 4.20 -35.94 -15.32
C ALA A 437 3.48 -37.23 -15.75
N ALA A 438 2.16 -37.30 -15.55
CA ALA A 438 1.37 -38.46 -15.96
C ALA A 438 1.24 -38.60 -17.48
N ALA A 439 1.08 -37.49 -18.21
CA ALA A 439 0.91 -37.49 -19.66
C ALA A 439 2.19 -37.87 -20.44
N ARG A 440 3.36 -37.67 -19.84
CA ARG A 440 4.66 -37.99 -20.46
C ARG A 440 4.98 -39.49 -20.44
N ASP A 441 4.38 -40.25 -19.52
CA ASP A 441 4.86 -41.58 -19.14
C ASP A 441 3.87 -42.68 -19.53
N ASN A 442 4.05 -43.22 -20.74
CA ASN A 442 3.07 -44.12 -21.35
C ASN A 442 3.10 -45.61 -20.90
N PRO A 443 4.03 -46.06 -20.02
CA PRO A 443 3.75 -47.23 -19.16
C PRO A 443 3.41 -46.84 -17.70
N TRP A 444 2.48 -47.60 -17.08
CA TRP A 444 1.93 -47.32 -15.75
C TRP A 444 2.99 -47.28 -14.63
N GLY A 445 4.09 -48.04 -14.78
CA GLY A 445 5.20 -48.04 -13.81
C GLY A 445 6.02 -46.75 -13.80
N SER A 446 6.19 -46.09 -14.95
CA SER A 446 6.89 -44.80 -15.04
C SER A 446 6.04 -43.64 -14.52
N ALA A 447 4.72 -43.68 -14.72
CA ALA A 447 3.82 -42.63 -14.23
C ALA A 447 3.82 -42.52 -12.69
N ILE A 448 3.96 -43.66 -11.98
CA ILE A 448 4.10 -43.68 -10.51
C ILE A 448 5.41 -43.01 -10.09
N LEU A 449 6.51 -43.25 -10.80
CA LEU A 449 7.80 -42.63 -10.49
C LEU A 449 7.77 -41.11 -10.68
N GLY A 450 7.18 -40.64 -11.79
CA GLY A 450 7.01 -39.21 -12.06
C GLY A 450 6.11 -38.52 -11.04
N THR A 451 4.96 -39.12 -10.70
CA THR A 451 4.03 -38.54 -9.70
C THR A 451 4.63 -38.48 -8.29
N VAL A 452 5.31 -39.55 -7.85
CA VAL A 452 6.02 -39.55 -6.56
C VAL A 452 7.16 -38.53 -6.58
N GLY A 453 7.86 -38.38 -7.70
CA GLY A 453 8.90 -37.36 -7.90
C GLY A 453 8.37 -35.93 -7.74
N VAL A 454 7.22 -35.62 -8.36
CA VAL A 454 6.56 -34.30 -8.20
C VAL A 454 6.16 -34.05 -6.74
N LEU A 455 5.56 -35.04 -6.06
CA LEU A 455 5.19 -34.92 -4.66
C LEU A 455 6.41 -34.68 -3.76
N LEU A 456 7.52 -35.39 -4.02
CA LEU A 456 8.77 -35.20 -3.30
C LEU A 456 9.37 -33.81 -3.56
N ALA A 457 9.29 -33.30 -4.79
CA ALA A 457 9.75 -31.95 -5.13
C ALA A 457 8.94 -30.87 -4.40
N VAL A 458 7.61 -31.02 -4.32
CA VAL A 458 6.75 -30.13 -3.53
C VAL A 458 7.13 -30.18 -2.05
N ALA A 459 7.33 -31.37 -1.49
CA ALA A 459 7.78 -31.53 -0.10
C ALA A 459 9.17 -30.92 0.14
N ALA A 460 10.09 -31.02 -0.82
CA ALA A 460 11.42 -30.43 -0.73
C ALA A 460 11.39 -28.90 -0.78
N VAL A 461 10.55 -28.31 -1.64
CA VAL A 461 10.32 -26.85 -1.67
C VAL A 461 9.71 -26.39 -0.35
N GLY A 462 8.70 -27.10 0.16
CA GLY A 462 8.10 -26.81 1.47
C GLY A 462 9.10 -26.89 2.62
N ALA A 463 9.96 -27.91 2.63
CA ALA A 463 11.01 -28.09 3.62
C ALA A 463 12.07 -26.97 3.53
N GLY A 464 12.46 -26.57 2.32
CA GLY A 464 13.40 -25.46 2.11
C GLY A 464 12.85 -24.13 2.64
N LEU A 465 11.59 -23.82 2.34
CA LEU A 465 10.90 -22.65 2.89
C LEU A 465 10.77 -22.73 4.41
N GLY A 466 10.39 -23.89 4.95
CA GLY A 466 10.29 -24.09 6.39
C GLY A 466 11.63 -23.94 7.13
N LEU A 467 12.74 -24.39 6.53
CA LEU A 467 14.08 -24.12 7.05
C LEU A 467 14.41 -22.63 7.02
N CYS A 468 14.07 -21.91 5.95
CA CYS A 468 14.25 -20.46 5.86
C CYS A 468 13.45 -19.72 6.95
N ALA A 469 12.22 -20.17 7.24
CA ALA A 469 11.39 -19.64 8.31
C ALA A 469 12.02 -19.88 9.69
N LEU A 470 12.59 -21.07 9.94
CA LEU A 470 13.30 -21.37 11.20
C LEU A 470 14.57 -20.53 11.39
N LEU A 471 15.23 -20.12 10.30
CA LEU A 471 16.36 -19.19 10.34
C LEU A 471 15.93 -17.73 10.59
N GLY A 472 14.62 -17.45 10.70
CA GLY A 472 14.09 -16.11 10.93
C GLY A 472 14.13 -15.21 9.70
N LEU A 473 14.17 -15.77 8.48
CA LEU A 473 14.11 -14.99 7.26
C LEU A 473 12.65 -14.55 7.00
N PRO A 474 12.37 -13.24 6.90
CA PRO A 474 11.02 -12.75 6.65
C PRO A 474 10.55 -13.11 5.25
N PHE A 475 9.28 -13.49 5.14
CA PHE A 475 8.67 -13.82 3.86
C PHE A 475 8.02 -12.56 3.27
N ASN A 476 8.08 -12.43 1.96
CA ASN A 476 7.46 -11.37 1.18
C ASN A 476 6.63 -11.94 0.02
N ALA A 477 5.88 -11.08 -0.68
CA ALA A 477 5.07 -11.49 -1.83
C ALA A 477 5.83 -12.29 -2.91
N ALA A 478 7.09 -11.95 -3.19
CA ALA A 478 7.89 -12.68 -4.18
C ALA A 478 8.25 -14.10 -3.72
N THR A 479 8.62 -14.26 -2.44
CA THR A 479 8.96 -15.57 -1.85
C THR A 479 7.75 -16.48 -1.70
N THR A 480 6.55 -15.93 -1.52
CA THR A 480 5.33 -16.72 -1.36
C THR A 480 4.66 -17.03 -2.70
N GLN A 481 4.71 -16.12 -3.68
CA GLN A 481 4.03 -16.29 -4.96
C GLN A 481 4.90 -16.87 -6.08
N VAL A 482 6.13 -16.40 -6.24
CA VAL A 482 6.98 -16.74 -7.41
C VAL A 482 7.92 -17.89 -7.10
N LEU A 483 8.57 -17.83 -5.93
CA LEU A 483 9.62 -18.78 -5.56
C LEU A 483 9.17 -20.25 -5.57
N PRO A 484 7.98 -20.63 -5.06
CA PRO A 484 7.56 -22.04 -5.05
C PRO A 484 7.39 -22.60 -6.46
N SER A 485 6.79 -21.83 -7.37
CA SER A 485 6.59 -22.22 -8.77
C SER A 485 7.91 -22.31 -9.53
N LEU A 486 8.82 -21.34 -9.32
CA LEU A 486 10.14 -21.35 -9.92
C LEU A 486 10.99 -22.53 -9.44
N ALA A 487 11.02 -22.76 -8.11
CA ALA A 487 11.77 -23.85 -7.52
C ALA A 487 11.22 -25.23 -7.95
N LEU A 488 9.90 -25.37 -8.03
CA LEU A 488 9.28 -26.59 -8.55
C LEU A 488 9.63 -26.82 -10.02
N GLY A 489 9.60 -25.79 -10.86
CA GLY A 489 9.99 -25.89 -12.27
C GLY A 489 11.43 -26.37 -12.46
N LEU A 490 12.37 -25.79 -11.69
CA LEU A 490 13.77 -26.22 -11.68
C LEU A 490 13.94 -27.65 -11.15
N ALA A 491 13.20 -28.04 -10.12
CA ALA A 491 13.26 -29.39 -9.57
C ALA A 491 12.76 -30.45 -10.56
N LEU A 492 11.66 -30.17 -11.27
CA LEU A 492 11.11 -31.12 -12.24
C LEU A 492 12.04 -31.38 -13.43
N ASP A 493 12.79 -30.39 -13.91
CA ASP A 493 13.77 -30.60 -14.98
C ASP A 493 14.83 -31.64 -14.57
N THR A 494 15.36 -31.52 -13.35
CA THR A 494 16.33 -32.49 -12.83
C THR A 494 15.72 -33.89 -12.66
N LEU A 495 14.47 -33.98 -12.22
CA LEU A 495 13.76 -35.26 -12.06
C LEU A 495 13.51 -35.92 -13.41
N PHE A 496 13.11 -35.17 -14.44
CA PHE A 496 12.88 -35.70 -15.78
C PHE A 496 14.18 -36.13 -16.46
N LEU A 497 15.28 -35.41 -16.25
CA LEU A 497 16.60 -35.85 -16.73
C LEU A 497 17.03 -37.17 -16.07
N LEU A 498 16.80 -37.32 -14.76
CA LEU A 498 17.10 -38.55 -14.03
C LEU A 498 16.22 -39.72 -14.49
N ASP A 499 14.93 -39.50 -14.67
CA ASP A 499 14.02 -40.53 -15.18
C ASP A 499 14.37 -40.95 -16.62
N GLN A 500 14.71 -40.00 -17.50
CA GLN A 500 15.17 -40.33 -18.85
C GLN A 500 16.47 -41.15 -18.82
N ALA A 501 17.43 -40.77 -17.98
CA ALA A 501 18.67 -41.53 -17.81
C ALA A 501 18.40 -42.93 -17.25
N TYR A 502 17.46 -43.05 -16.29
CA TYR A 502 17.03 -44.33 -15.73
C TYR A 502 16.38 -45.22 -16.79
N ARG A 503 15.50 -44.69 -17.65
CA ARG A 503 14.89 -45.45 -18.77
C ARG A 503 15.87 -45.86 -19.85
N GLN A 504 16.88 -45.04 -20.10
CA GLN A 504 17.95 -45.41 -21.03
C GLN A 504 18.85 -46.50 -20.43
N GLY A 505 19.03 -46.48 -19.11
CA GLY A 505 19.81 -47.45 -18.35
C GLY A 505 19.09 -48.78 -18.08
N ALA A 506 17.78 -48.76 -17.83
CA ALA A 506 16.93 -49.94 -17.60
C ALA A 506 16.57 -50.66 -18.91
#